data_AF-A0A554KE84-F1
#
_entry.id   AF-A0A554KE84-F1
#
_cell.length_a   1.000
_cell.length_b   1.000
_cell.length_c   1.000
_cell.angle_alpha   90.00
_cell.angle_beta   90.00
_cell.angle_gamma   90.00
#
_symmetry.space_group_name_H-M   'P 1'
#
loop_
_entity.id
_entity.type
_entity.pdbx_description
1 polymer ?
#
loop_
_entity_poly.entity_id
_entity_poly.type
_entity_poly.pdbx_seq_one_letter_code
_entity_poly.pdbx_strand_id
1 'polypeptide(L)'
;MKKILSIIVVIILLGGGAYYEFVYAPPVYSKAVLSVIKEFEAADREILQPESVSDPADKIVVIKQQSDFLKQAKDKLSRLNPPFFGELRQFHNDLLGMIDFWLPDFSQQEEQIAFFGGILELETIFEPKHLDQKTATMGDMQKHFENVFPKIRMRINEILSKEPSFEFKDVTFSEIKSTWEEAQSGFDVWLGFIKRLDPAHPLDGSVDGISPTKKEEAAVSKIIKFLDLVKKAAASNVQTSQLTSPSDEESDEREQRINKVIDKLREKYPEK
;
A
#
# COMPACT_ATOMS: atom_id res chain seq x y z
N MET A 1 -50.28 -36.16 18.03
CA MET A 1 -49.06 -36.15 18.88
C MET A 1 -47.77 -35.81 18.14
N LYS A 2 -47.47 -36.35 16.94
CA LYS A 2 -46.21 -36.04 16.20
C LYS A 2 -45.98 -34.54 15.88
N LYS A 3 -47.03 -33.77 15.57
CA LYS A 3 -46.91 -32.32 15.25
C LYS A 3 -46.55 -31.43 16.45
N ILE A 4 -46.97 -31.81 17.67
CA ILE A 4 -46.69 -31.04 18.89
C ILE A 4 -45.22 -31.23 19.32
N LEU A 5 -44.68 -32.44 19.15
CA LEU A 5 -43.28 -32.73 19.44
C LEU A 5 -42.32 -31.94 18.53
N SER A 6 -42.64 -31.80 17.24
CA SER A 6 -41.85 -31.01 16.29
C SER A 6 -41.86 -29.50 16.62
N ILE A 7 -42.99 -28.96 17.08
CA ILE A 7 -43.08 -27.55 17.51
C ILE A 7 -42.26 -27.30 18.77
N ILE A 8 -42.31 -28.21 19.75
CA ILE A 8 -41.53 -28.10 20.99
C ILE A 8 -40.02 -28.18 20.71
N VAL A 9 -39.58 -29.09 19.82
CA VAL A 9 -38.16 -29.18 19.43
C VAL A 9 -37.68 -27.92 18.71
N VAL A 10 -38.51 -27.33 17.84
CA VAL A 10 -38.19 -26.05 17.19
C VAL A 10 -38.13 -24.90 18.21
N ILE A 11 -39.03 -24.85 19.20
CA ILE A 11 -38.99 -23.83 20.26
C ILE A 11 -37.77 -24.01 21.18
N ILE A 12 -37.35 -25.24 21.48
CA ILE A 12 -36.15 -25.51 22.28
C ILE A 12 -34.87 -25.22 21.49
N LEU A 13 -34.83 -25.51 20.19
CA LEU A 13 -33.69 -25.19 19.33
C LEU A 13 -33.57 -23.67 19.09
N LEU A 14 -34.70 -22.99 18.84
CA LEU A 14 -34.74 -21.53 18.72
C LEU A 14 -34.49 -20.85 20.08
N GLY A 15 -34.99 -21.41 21.17
CA GLY A 15 -34.79 -20.92 22.52
C GLY A 15 -33.36 -21.14 23.02
N GLY A 16 -32.73 -22.27 22.69
CA GLY A 16 -31.33 -22.57 22.99
C GLY A 16 -30.37 -21.73 22.15
N GLY A 17 -30.67 -21.54 20.86
CA GLY A 17 -29.93 -20.61 19.99
C GLY A 17 -30.07 -19.16 20.44
N ALA A 18 -31.28 -18.70 20.75
CA ALA A 18 -31.52 -17.34 21.27
C ALA A 18 -30.89 -17.13 22.66
N TYR A 19 -30.88 -18.15 23.52
CA TYR A 19 -30.22 -18.11 24.82
C TYR A 19 -28.69 -18.02 24.67
N TYR A 20 -28.11 -18.78 23.74
CA TYR A 20 -26.69 -18.66 23.40
C TYR A 20 -26.35 -17.25 22.90
N GLU A 21 -27.16 -16.70 21.99
CA GLU A 21 -27.03 -15.33 21.47
C GLU A 21 -27.19 -14.25 22.55
N PHE A 22 -28.02 -14.47 23.58
CA PHE A 22 -28.22 -13.51 24.66
C PHE A 22 -27.16 -13.59 25.77
N VAL A 23 -26.68 -14.80 26.08
CA VAL A 23 -25.85 -15.05 27.28
C VAL A 23 -24.37 -15.20 26.95
N TYR A 24 -24.05 -15.90 25.86
CA TYR A 24 -22.68 -16.31 25.53
C TYR A 24 -22.08 -15.54 24.34
N ALA A 25 -22.90 -15.12 23.37
CA ALA A 25 -22.41 -14.31 22.25
C ALA A 25 -21.84 -12.95 22.67
N PRO A 26 -22.42 -12.19 23.63
CA PRO A 26 -21.89 -10.87 23.98
C PRO A 26 -20.47 -10.92 24.56
N PRO A 27 -20.10 -11.80 25.51
CA PRO A 27 -18.71 -11.92 25.99
C PRO A 27 -17.71 -12.37 24.92
N VAL A 28 -18.09 -13.34 24.06
CA VAL A 28 -17.21 -13.86 23.00
C VAL A 28 -16.96 -12.78 21.95
N TYR A 29 -18.02 -12.13 21.48
CA TYR A 29 -17.93 -11.00 20.55
C TYR A 29 -17.10 -9.86 21.12
N SER A 30 -17.37 -9.46 22.37
CA SER A 30 -16.69 -8.32 23.02
C SER A 30 -15.17 -8.52 23.11
N LYS A 31 -14.71 -9.72 23.43
CA LYS A 31 -13.26 -10.02 23.46
C LYS A 31 -12.64 -9.99 22.07
N ALA A 32 -13.33 -10.54 21.08
CA ALA A 32 -12.84 -10.57 19.71
C ALA A 32 -12.76 -9.16 19.09
N VAL A 33 -13.76 -8.31 19.32
CA VAL A 33 -13.74 -6.92 18.82
C VAL A 33 -12.72 -6.06 19.56
N LEU A 34 -12.55 -6.24 20.89
CA LEU A 34 -11.48 -5.57 21.66
C LEU A 34 -10.09 -5.95 21.16
N SER A 35 -9.87 -7.21 20.77
CA SER A 35 -8.61 -7.63 20.15
C SER A 35 -8.32 -6.87 18.85
N VAL A 36 -9.34 -6.63 18.02
CA VAL A 36 -9.19 -5.85 16.79
C VAL A 36 -8.89 -4.38 17.11
N ILE A 37 -9.59 -3.79 18.08
CA ILE A 37 -9.35 -2.41 18.52
C ILE A 37 -7.91 -2.23 19.01
N LYS A 38 -7.39 -3.20 19.76
CA LYS A 38 -6.00 -3.17 20.21
C LYS A 38 -5.00 -3.19 19.06
N GLU A 39 -5.31 -3.89 17.96
CA GLU A 39 -4.49 -3.85 16.75
C GLU A 39 -4.52 -2.45 16.11
N PHE A 40 -5.67 -1.77 16.09
CA PHE A 40 -5.76 -0.36 15.66
C PHE A 40 -4.91 0.56 16.53
N GLU A 41 -5.01 0.44 17.87
CA GLU A 41 -4.22 1.25 18.79
C GLU A 41 -2.72 1.02 18.66
N ALA A 42 -2.30 -0.23 18.43
CA ALA A 42 -0.91 -0.57 18.17
C ALA A 42 -0.43 -0.02 16.81
N ALA A 43 -1.29 -0.05 15.80
CA ALA A 43 -1.02 0.44 14.46
C ALA A 43 -1.12 1.97 14.33
N ASP A 44 -1.69 2.66 15.33
CA ASP A 44 -2.04 4.09 15.23
C ASP A 44 -0.85 4.95 14.83
N ARG A 45 0.28 4.86 15.54
CA ARG A 45 1.46 5.69 15.24
C ARG A 45 2.33 5.16 14.12
N GLU A 46 2.36 3.85 13.91
CA GLU A 46 3.32 3.23 12.97
C GLU A 46 2.75 3.09 11.56
N ILE A 47 1.44 2.86 11.43
CA ILE A 47 0.79 2.53 10.16
C ILE A 47 -0.25 3.61 9.82
N LEU A 48 -1.12 3.97 10.76
CA LEU A 48 -2.27 4.85 10.49
C LEU A 48 -1.88 6.33 10.47
N GLN A 49 -0.91 6.72 11.29
CA GLN A 49 -0.38 8.08 11.43
C GLN A 49 1.17 8.08 11.45
N PRO A 50 1.83 7.54 10.41
CA PRO A 50 3.28 7.53 10.36
C PRO A 50 3.82 8.96 10.33
N GLU A 51 5.06 9.12 10.80
CA GLU A 51 5.76 10.41 10.71
C GLU A 51 5.76 10.93 9.26
N SER A 52 5.74 12.26 9.10
CA SER A 52 5.67 12.90 7.79
C SER A 52 6.79 12.42 6.87
N VAL A 53 6.42 11.63 5.86
CA VAL A 53 7.32 11.14 4.84
C VAL A 53 7.41 12.15 3.71
N SER A 54 8.63 12.57 3.32
CA SER A 54 8.86 13.51 2.23
C SER A 54 9.06 12.82 0.88
N ASP A 55 9.69 11.63 0.86
CA ASP A 55 10.01 10.89 -0.36
C ASP A 55 8.74 10.24 -0.95
N PRO A 56 8.40 10.52 -2.23
CA PRO A 56 7.26 9.89 -2.91
C PRO A 56 7.28 8.36 -2.89
N ALA A 57 8.45 7.72 -2.99
CA ALA A 57 8.55 6.26 -2.95
C ALA A 57 8.15 5.71 -1.58
N ASP A 58 8.59 6.36 -0.50
CA ASP A 58 8.23 5.97 0.86
C ASP A 58 6.74 6.26 1.15
N LYS A 59 6.18 7.35 0.61
CA LYS A 59 4.73 7.64 0.71
C LYS A 59 3.88 6.53 0.11
N ILE A 60 4.30 6.00 -1.05
CA ILE A 60 3.62 4.89 -1.72
C ILE A 60 3.59 3.64 -0.83
N VAL A 61 4.71 3.34 -0.15
CA VAL A 61 4.81 2.22 0.79
C VAL A 61 3.86 2.41 1.97
N VAL A 62 3.84 3.60 2.56
CA VAL A 62 2.95 3.95 3.69
C VAL A 62 1.47 3.74 3.32
N ILE A 63 1.03 4.32 2.20
CA ILE A 63 -0.37 4.23 1.80
C ILE A 63 -0.78 2.77 1.53
N LYS A 64 0.11 1.97 0.96
CA LYS A 64 -0.12 0.54 0.75
C LYS A 64 -0.28 -0.20 2.09
N GLN A 65 0.59 0.07 3.06
CA GLN A 65 0.49 -0.51 4.40
C GLN A 65 -0.81 -0.14 5.11
N GLN A 66 -1.24 1.12 4.98
CA GLN A 66 -2.53 1.60 5.49
C GLN A 66 -3.71 0.87 4.86
N SER A 67 -3.75 0.77 3.52
CA SER A 67 -4.81 0.06 2.81
C SER A 67 -4.87 -1.43 3.19
N ASP A 68 -3.72 -2.10 3.21
CA ASP A 68 -3.63 -3.52 3.57
C ASP A 68 -4.09 -3.77 5.01
N PHE A 69 -3.71 -2.89 5.94
CA PHE A 69 -4.15 -2.95 7.32
C PHE A 69 -5.68 -2.80 7.44
N LEU A 70 -6.25 -1.77 6.81
CA LEU A 70 -7.70 -1.52 6.85
C LEU A 70 -8.51 -2.66 6.23
N LYS A 71 -8.04 -3.24 5.11
CA LYS A 71 -8.67 -4.41 4.48
C LYS A 71 -8.66 -5.62 5.40
N GLN A 72 -7.53 -5.89 6.06
CA GLN A 72 -7.42 -6.99 7.03
C GLN A 72 -8.32 -6.77 8.24
N ALA A 73 -8.35 -5.55 8.78
CA ALA A 73 -9.22 -5.19 9.90
C ALA A 73 -10.71 -5.35 9.54
N LYS A 74 -11.13 -4.89 8.36
CA LYS A 74 -12.49 -5.06 7.85
C LYS A 74 -12.86 -6.54 7.72
N ASP A 75 -11.98 -7.36 7.16
CA ASP A 75 -12.21 -8.81 7.02
C ASP A 75 -12.31 -9.50 8.39
N LYS A 76 -11.44 -9.15 9.34
CA LYS A 76 -11.54 -9.64 10.74
C LYS A 76 -12.86 -9.27 11.38
N LEU A 77 -13.27 -8.00 11.31
CA LEU A 77 -14.55 -7.52 11.87
C LEU A 77 -15.73 -8.21 11.19
N SER A 78 -15.74 -8.31 9.86
CA SER A 78 -16.85 -8.91 9.10
C SER A 78 -17.08 -10.39 9.42
N ARG A 79 -16.05 -11.09 9.92
CA ARG A 79 -16.15 -12.49 10.38
C ARG A 79 -16.68 -12.62 11.81
N LEU A 80 -16.72 -11.54 12.57
CA LEU A 80 -17.31 -11.53 13.90
C LEU A 80 -18.84 -11.49 13.76
N ASN A 81 -19.53 -12.35 14.50
CA ASN A 81 -20.98 -12.30 14.60
C ASN A 81 -21.38 -11.43 15.78
N PRO A 82 -21.87 -10.18 15.57
CA PRO A 82 -22.38 -9.37 16.67
C PRO A 82 -23.68 -9.98 17.23
N PRO A 83 -23.96 -9.81 18.53
CA PRO A 83 -25.25 -10.19 19.10
C PRO A 83 -26.41 -9.57 18.32
N PHE A 84 -27.45 -10.35 18.08
CA PHE A 84 -28.53 -9.95 17.15
C PHE A 84 -29.28 -8.67 17.57
N PHE A 85 -29.31 -8.37 18.87
CA PHE A 85 -29.99 -7.21 19.44
C PHE A 85 -29.06 -6.39 20.35
N GLY A 86 -29.30 -5.08 20.41
CA GLY A 86 -28.65 -4.17 21.37
C GLY A 86 -27.49 -3.35 20.80
N GLU A 87 -26.85 -2.61 21.70
CA GLU A 87 -25.81 -1.59 21.44
C GLU A 87 -24.60 -2.17 20.66
N LEU A 88 -24.28 -3.45 20.84
CA LEU A 88 -23.14 -4.12 20.19
C LEU A 88 -23.31 -4.34 18.68
N ARG A 89 -24.55 -4.48 18.20
CA ARG A 89 -24.82 -4.59 16.76
C ARG A 89 -24.65 -3.25 16.06
N GLN A 90 -25.14 -2.17 16.69
CA GLN A 90 -24.94 -0.83 16.17
C GLN A 90 -23.46 -0.46 16.18
N PHE A 91 -22.77 -0.73 17.28
CA PHE A 91 -21.32 -0.56 17.40
C PHE A 91 -20.54 -1.29 16.30
N HIS A 92 -20.90 -2.54 15.99
CA HIS A 92 -20.29 -3.30 14.91
C HIS A 92 -20.43 -2.62 13.55
N ASN A 93 -21.64 -2.17 13.24
CA ASN A 93 -21.94 -1.48 11.99
C ASN A 93 -21.23 -0.12 11.92
N ASP A 94 -21.17 0.61 13.03
CA ASP A 94 -20.47 1.91 13.11
C ASP A 94 -18.96 1.71 12.86
N LEU A 95 -18.33 0.67 13.43
CA LEU A 95 -16.92 0.31 13.18
C LEU A 95 -16.66 -0.06 11.71
N LEU A 96 -17.48 -0.95 11.14
CA LEU A 96 -17.37 -1.30 9.71
C LEU A 96 -17.57 -0.06 8.82
N GLY A 97 -18.52 0.80 9.19
CA GLY A 97 -18.81 2.04 8.49
C GLY A 97 -17.67 3.06 8.53
N MET A 98 -16.86 3.11 9.59
CA MET A 98 -15.64 3.93 9.62
C MET A 98 -14.58 3.39 8.67
N ILE A 99 -14.36 2.07 8.65
CA ILE A 99 -13.38 1.47 7.73
C ILE A 99 -13.82 1.64 6.28
N ASP A 100 -15.11 1.47 6.01
CA ASP A 100 -15.70 1.69 4.68
C ASP A 100 -15.67 3.14 4.23
N PHE A 101 -15.61 4.08 5.17
CA PHE A 101 -15.39 5.49 4.85
C PHE A 101 -13.94 5.74 4.37
N TRP A 102 -12.95 5.13 5.02
CA TRP A 102 -11.54 5.33 4.68
C TRP A 102 -11.10 4.57 3.41
N LEU A 103 -11.58 3.35 3.18
CA LEU A 103 -11.14 2.49 2.07
C LEU A 103 -11.27 3.07 0.63
N PRO A 104 -12.33 3.84 0.29
CA PRO A 104 -12.44 4.47 -1.02
C PRO A 104 -11.29 5.41 -1.36
N ASP A 105 -10.79 6.18 -0.38
CA ASP A 105 -9.66 7.08 -0.56
C ASP A 105 -8.39 6.28 -0.93
N PHE A 106 -8.20 5.11 -0.32
CA PHE A 106 -7.12 4.19 -0.69
C PHE A 106 -7.30 3.55 -2.06
N SER A 107 -8.52 3.40 -2.56
CA SER A 107 -8.76 2.71 -3.85
C SER A 107 -8.29 3.56 -5.04
N GLN A 108 -8.47 4.89 -5.00
CA GLN A 108 -7.86 5.79 -5.99
C GLN A 108 -6.34 5.87 -5.81
N GLN A 109 -5.88 5.90 -4.56
CA GLN A 109 -4.45 5.89 -4.27
C GLN A 109 -3.78 4.58 -4.70
N GLU A 110 -4.48 3.45 -4.72
CA GLU A 110 -3.96 2.15 -5.18
C GLU A 110 -3.57 2.17 -6.65
N GLU A 111 -4.36 2.83 -7.51
CA GLU A 111 -4.00 3.00 -8.92
C GLU A 111 -2.76 3.91 -9.05
N GLN A 112 -2.70 5.00 -8.27
CA GLN A 112 -1.54 5.90 -8.24
C GLN A 112 -0.28 5.20 -7.72
N ILE A 113 -0.40 4.41 -6.67
CA ILE A 113 0.65 3.57 -6.09
C ILE A 113 1.13 2.55 -7.12
N ALA A 114 0.23 1.83 -7.77
CA ALA A 114 0.59 0.84 -8.77
C ALA A 114 1.31 1.49 -9.96
N PHE A 115 0.85 2.66 -10.39
CA PHE A 115 1.43 3.42 -11.49
C PHE A 115 2.82 3.99 -11.14
N PHE A 116 2.90 4.87 -10.14
CA PHE A 116 4.14 5.54 -9.77
C PHE A 116 5.11 4.59 -9.08
N GLY A 117 4.63 3.72 -8.19
CA GLY A 117 5.44 2.74 -7.48
C GLY A 117 6.03 1.72 -8.43
N GLY A 118 5.26 1.24 -9.41
CA GLY A 118 5.77 0.33 -10.43
C GLY A 118 6.88 0.92 -11.30
N ILE A 119 6.97 2.25 -11.43
CA ILE A 119 8.07 2.94 -12.14
C ILE A 119 9.22 3.25 -11.18
N LEU A 120 8.95 3.74 -9.97
CA LEU A 120 9.95 4.12 -8.97
C LEU A 120 10.69 2.93 -8.36
N GLU A 121 10.02 1.77 -8.19
CA GLU A 121 10.68 0.53 -7.75
C GLU A 121 11.82 0.13 -8.70
N LEU A 122 11.75 0.52 -9.98
CA LEU A 122 12.78 0.23 -10.97
C LEU A 122 14.04 1.06 -10.75
N GLU A 123 13.98 2.17 -10.01
CA GLU A 123 15.14 2.97 -9.63
C GLU A 123 16.12 2.16 -8.77
N THR A 124 15.61 1.35 -7.84
CA THR A 124 16.41 0.46 -6.98
C THR A 124 17.21 -0.58 -7.76
N ILE A 125 16.85 -0.83 -9.02
CA ILE A 125 17.56 -1.76 -9.91
C ILE A 125 18.78 -1.07 -10.56
N PHE A 126 18.83 0.27 -10.61
CA PHE A 126 20.02 1.00 -11.04
C PHE A 126 21.10 1.09 -9.95
N GLU A 127 20.75 0.84 -8.69
CA GLU A 127 21.67 0.76 -7.54
C GLU A 127 21.68 -0.66 -6.93
N PRO A 128 22.29 -1.64 -7.63
CA PRO A 128 22.32 -3.01 -7.15
C PRO A 128 23.17 -3.16 -5.88
N LYS A 129 22.51 -3.38 -4.74
CA LYS A 129 23.15 -3.70 -3.43
C LYS A 129 24.14 -4.88 -3.47
N HIS A 130 24.05 -5.74 -4.48
CA HIS A 130 24.97 -6.87 -4.67
C HIS A 130 26.29 -6.49 -5.35
N LEU A 131 26.36 -5.31 -5.99
CA LEU A 131 27.60 -4.75 -6.54
C LEU A 131 28.40 -3.94 -5.50
N ASP A 132 27.86 -3.73 -4.29
CA ASP A 132 28.57 -3.10 -3.16
C ASP A 132 29.67 -4.01 -2.54
N GLN A 133 29.90 -5.18 -3.13
CA GLN A 133 30.94 -6.11 -2.69
C GLN A 133 32.31 -5.65 -3.20
N LYS A 134 33.34 -5.68 -2.34
CA LYS A 134 34.74 -5.34 -2.66
C LYS A 134 35.37 -6.12 -3.83
N THR A 135 34.70 -7.15 -4.34
CA THR A 135 35.17 -8.00 -5.44
C THR A 135 34.36 -7.83 -6.72
N ALA A 136 33.37 -6.93 -6.74
CA ALA A 136 32.53 -6.75 -7.90
C ALA A 136 33.33 -6.12 -9.06
N THR A 137 33.11 -6.62 -10.26
CA THR A 137 33.82 -6.21 -11.47
C THR A 137 32.90 -5.45 -12.43
N MET A 138 33.49 -4.71 -13.37
CA MET A 138 32.73 -4.12 -14.48
C MET A 138 31.98 -5.18 -15.29
N GLY A 139 32.50 -6.42 -15.37
CA GLY A 139 31.80 -7.54 -15.98
C GLY A 139 30.52 -7.93 -15.24
N ASP A 140 30.47 -7.79 -13.91
CA ASP A 140 29.26 -8.01 -13.12
C ASP A 140 28.23 -6.90 -13.36
N MET A 141 28.70 -5.65 -13.45
CA MET A 141 27.88 -4.50 -13.83
C MET A 141 27.29 -4.66 -15.24
N GLN A 142 28.09 -5.08 -16.21
CA GLN A 142 27.66 -5.39 -17.58
C GLN A 142 26.52 -6.42 -17.58
N LYS A 143 26.73 -7.58 -16.94
CA LYS A 143 25.73 -8.65 -16.85
C LYS A 143 24.44 -8.19 -16.16
N HIS A 144 24.57 -7.42 -15.08
CA HIS A 144 23.43 -6.86 -14.37
C HIS A 144 22.57 -6.01 -15.30
N PHE A 145 23.17 -5.02 -15.96
CA PHE A 145 22.42 -4.11 -16.83
C PHE A 145 21.93 -4.76 -18.13
N GLU A 146 22.66 -5.71 -18.70
CA GLU A 146 22.18 -6.54 -19.82
C GLU A 146 20.89 -7.29 -19.48
N ASN A 147 20.79 -7.81 -18.25
CA ASN A 147 19.61 -8.55 -17.78
C ASN A 147 18.47 -7.62 -17.36
N VAL A 148 18.80 -6.46 -16.80
CA VAL A 148 17.85 -5.55 -16.18
C VAL A 148 17.20 -4.59 -17.17
N PHE A 149 17.97 -3.96 -18.07
CA PHE A 149 17.42 -2.95 -18.98
C PHE A 149 16.26 -3.45 -19.86
N PRO A 150 16.28 -4.68 -20.39
CA PRO A 150 15.13 -5.23 -21.10
C PRO A 150 13.88 -5.36 -20.20
N LYS A 151 14.06 -5.78 -18.93
CA LYS A 151 12.97 -5.93 -17.97
C LYS A 151 12.37 -4.60 -17.57
N ILE A 152 13.21 -3.59 -17.31
CA ILE A 152 12.77 -2.22 -17.03
C ILE A 152 11.96 -1.68 -18.21
N ARG A 153 12.48 -1.82 -19.45
CA ARG A 153 11.76 -1.37 -20.64
C ARG A 153 10.41 -2.06 -20.80
N MET A 154 10.37 -3.38 -20.66
CA MET A 154 9.13 -4.15 -20.73
C MET A 154 8.13 -3.67 -19.66
N ARG A 155 8.58 -3.51 -18.41
CA ARG A 155 7.71 -3.14 -17.29
C ARG A 155 7.15 -1.72 -17.43
N ILE A 156 7.98 -0.75 -17.82
CA ILE A 156 7.51 0.62 -18.02
C ILE A 156 6.56 0.67 -19.23
N ASN A 157 6.84 -0.06 -20.30
CA ASN A 157 5.92 -0.17 -21.44
C ASN A 157 4.58 -0.79 -21.05
N GLU A 158 4.56 -1.80 -20.17
CA GLU A 158 3.33 -2.36 -19.62
C GLU A 158 2.55 -1.30 -18.83
N ILE A 159 3.21 -0.57 -17.93
CA ILE A 159 2.57 0.45 -17.09
C ILE A 159 2.00 1.59 -17.96
N LEU A 160 2.75 2.04 -18.97
CA LEU A 160 2.36 3.12 -19.88
C LEU A 160 1.47 2.67 -21.04
N SER A 161 1.12 1.38 -21.12
CA SER A 161 0.23 0.86 -22.17
C SER A 161 -1.22 1.29 -21.98
N LYS A 162 -1.61 1.61 -20.75
CA LYS A 162 -2.95 2.04 -20.37
C LYS A 162 -2.86 3.32 -19.55
N GLU A 163 -3.61 4.33 -19.97
CA GLU A 163 -3.77 5.56 -19.20
C GLU A 163 -4.55 5.26 -17.91
N PRO A 164 -4.05 5.72 -16.74
CA PRO A 164 -4.75 5.50 -15.48
C PRO A 164 -6.02 6.36 -15.41
N SER A 165 -6.95 5.97 -14.53
CA SER A 165 -8.24 6.66 -14.39
C SER A 165 -8.19 7.89 -13.48
N PHE A 166 -7.11 8.09 -12.73
CA PHE A 166 -6.92 9.27 -11.88
C PHE A 166 -6.45 10.50 -12.67
N GLU A 167 -6.83 11.69 -12.21
CA GLU A 167 -6.37 12.95 -12.77
C GLU A 167 -4.98 13.32 -12.25
N PHE A 168 -4.14 13.86 -13.13
CA PHE A 168 -2.82 14.36 -12.75
C PHE A 168 -2.86 15.86 -12.43
N LYS A 169 -2.20 16.27 -11.34
CA LYS A 169 -2.19 17.69 -10.89
C LYS A 169 -1.20 18.60 -11.64
N ASP A 170 0.01 18.13 -11.92
CA ASP A 170 1.12 18.99 -12.42
C ASP A 170 1.85 18.47 -13.67
N VAL A 171 1.65 17.19 -14.01
CA VAL A 171 2.34 16.51 -15.12
C VAL A 171 1.32 15.62 -15.80
N THR A 172 1.17 15.71 -17.10
CA THR A 172 0.20 14.87 -17.83
C THR A 172 0.74 13.46 -18.09
N PHE A 173 -0.17 12.49 -18.23
CA PHE A 173 0.20 11.14 -18.69
C PHE A 173 0.96 11.18 -20.03
N SER A 174 0.54 12.05 -20.95
CA SER A 174 1.18 12.26 -22.24
C SER A 174 2.64 12.72 -22.11
N GLU A 175 2.93 13.63 -21.17
CA GLU A 175 4.31 14.08 -20.90
C GLU A 175 5.19 12.96 -20.34
N ILE A 176 4.67 12.15 -19.41
CA ILE A 176 5.40 10.98 -18.87
C ILE A 176 5.71 10.00 -20.01
N LYS A 177 4.72 9.70 -20.84
CA LYS A 177 4.86 8.79 -21.97
C LYS A 177 5.85 9.29 -23.02
N SER A 178 5.75 10.56 -23.41
CA SER A 178 6.70 11.18 -24.36
C SER A 178 8.13 11.17 -23.83
N THR A 179 8.31 11.45 -22.54
CA THR A 179 9.65 11.46 -21.92
C THR A 179 10.22 10.04 -21.83
N TRP A 180 9.37 9.04 -21.58
CA TRP A 180 9.76 7.63 -21.65
C TRP A 180 10.19 7.22 -23.06
N GLU A 181 9.45 7.62 -24.09
CA GLU A 181 9.78 7.30 -25.48
C GLU A 181 11.15 7.86 -25.91
N GLU A 182 11.56 8.99 -25.35
CA GLU A 182 12.92 9.52 -25.51
C GLU A 182 13.95 8.72 -24.71
N ALA A 183 13.63 8.39 -23.45
CA ALA A 183 14.53 7.70 -22.52
C ALA A 183 14.81 6.24 -22.91
N GLN A 184 13.84 5.51 -23.45
CA GLN A 184 13.99 4.09 -23.82
C GLN A 184 15.15 3.85 -24.80
N SER A 185 15.41 4.81 -25.70
CA SER A 185 16.51 4.76 -26.66
C SER A 185 17.88 4.97 -26.01
N GLY A 186 17.90 5.64 -24.85
CA GLY A 186 19.11 5.90 -24.07
C GLY A 186 19.70 4.64 -23.43
N PHE A 187 18.87 3.65 -23.12
CA PHE A 187 19.33 2.40 -22.50
C PHE A 187 20.31 1.62 -23.37
N ASP A 188 20.10 1.54 -24.68
CA ASP A 188 21.02 0.83 -25.58
C ASP A 188 22.33 1.58 -25.76
N VAL A 189 22.27 2.92 -25.76
CA VAL A 189 23.47 3.76 -25.82
C VAL A 189 24.30 3.60 -24.54
N TRP A 190 23.64 3.63 -23.38
CA TRP A 190 24.30 3.47 -22.09
C TRP A 190 24.84 2.05 -21.90
N LEU A 191 24.10 1.02 -22.31
CA LEU A 191 24.61 -0.35 -22.31
C LEU A 191 25.82 -0.51 -23.24
N GLY A 192 25.81 0.17 -24.38
CA GLY A 192 26.95 0.26 -25.28
C GLY A 192 28.19 0.86 -24.61
N PHE A 193 28.02 1.92 -23.82
CA PHE A 193 29.10 2.50 -23.01
C PHE A 193 29.67 1.49 -22.01
N ILE A 194 28.81 0.88 -21.19
CA ILE A 194 29.22 -0.05 -20.13
C ILE A 194 29.96 -1.25 -20.72
N LYS A 195 29.56 -1.73 -21.91
CA LYS A 195 30.22 -2.83 -22.63
C LYS A 195 31.63 -2.52 -23.15
N ARG A 196 32.00 -1.23 -23.25
CA ARG A 196 33.37 -0.83 -23.63
C ARG A 196 34.35 -0.88 -22.45
N LEU A 197 33.83 -0.93 -21.22
CA LEU A 197 34.65 -1.03 -20.02
C LEU A 197 35.29 -2.42 -19.94
N ASP A 198 36.52 -2.49 -19.45
CA ASP A 198 37.21 -3.77 -19.26
C ASP A 198 36.45 -4.62 -18.21
N PRO A 199 35.89 -5.80 -18.59
CA PRO A 199 35.11 -6.61 -17.68
C PRO A 199 35.88 -7.10 -16.45
N ALA A 200 37.21 -7.19 -16.52
CA ALA A 200 38.05 -7.61 -15.39
C ALA A 200 38.36 -6.48 -14.40
N HIS A 201 38.04 -5.22 -14.75
CA HIS A 201 38.35 -4.07 -13.93
C HIS A 201 37.48 -4.04 -12.66
N PRO A 202 38.06 -3.78 -11.48
CA PRO A 202 37.29 -3.58 -10.25
C PRO A 202 36.33 -2.38 -10.34
N LEU A 203 35.13 -2.53 -9.78
CA LEU A 203 34.13 -1.45 -9.74
C LEU A 203 34.55 -0.26 -8.85
N ASP A 204 35.39 -0.50 -7.85
CA ASP A 204 35.90 0.51 -6.92
C ASP A 204 37.15 1.26 -7.42
N GLY A 205 37.69 0.86 -8.58
CA GLY A 205 38.85 1.50 -9.21
C GLY A 205 38.45 2.61 -10.19
N SER A 206 39.30 3.62 -10.35
CA SER A 206 39.12 4.58 -11.46
C SER A 206 39.22 3.85 -12.79
N VAL A 207 38.23 4.04 -13.67
CA VAL A 207 38.33 3.58 -15.06
C VAL A 207 39.21 4.59 -15.79
N ASP A 208 40.50 4.35 -15.82
CA ASP A 208 41.42 5.23 -16.53
C ASP A 208 41.19 5.10 -18.05
N GLY A 209 40.96 6.24 -18.72
CA GLY A 209 41.02 6.34 -20.18
C GLY A 209 39.73 6.14 -20.97
N ILE A 210 38.58 5.92 -20.34
CA ILE A 210 37.28 5.81 -21.03
C ILE A 210 36.33 6.90 -20.55
N SER A 211 36.25 7.99 -21.33
CA SER A 211 35.26 9.05 -21.11
C SER A 211 33.97 8.80 -21.91
N PRO A 212 32.79 9.12 -21.35
CA PRO A 212 31.55 9.15 -22.10
C PRO A 212 31.65 10.12 -23.29
N THR A 213 31.04 9.75 -24.41
CA THR A 213 30.81 10.65 -25.54
C THR A 213 29.60 11.54 -25.26
N LYS A 214 29.49 12.68 -25.96
CA LYS A 214 28.29 13.54 -25.88
C LYS A 214 26.98 12.80 -26.12
N LYS A 215 27.00 11.76 -26.97
CA LYS A 215 25.82 10.92 -27.25
C LYS A 215 25.43 10.08 -26.03
N GLU A 216 26.41 9.54 -25.31
CA GLU A 216 26.21 8.74 -24.09
C GLU A 216 25.78 9.62 -22.92
N GLU A 217 26.38 10.79 -22.74
CA GLU A 217 25.94 11.78 -21.74
C GLU A 217 24.49 12.21 -21.99
N ALA A 218 24.13 12.50 -23.24
CA ALA A 218 22.76 12.85 -23.60
C ALA A 218 21.78 11.70 -23.36
N ALA A 219 22.20 10.44 -23.58
CA ALA A 219 21.37 9.27 -23.31
C ALA A 219 21.07 9.10 -21.81
N VAL A 220 22.10 9.22 -20.95
CA VAL A 220 21.94 9.19 -19.50
C VAL A 220 21.05 10.34 -19.01
N SER A 221 21.28 11.55 -19.55
CA SER A 221 20.47 12.72 -19.21
C SER A 221 18.97 12.52 -19.50
N LYS A 222 18.61 11.83 -20.59
CA LYS A 222 17.20 11.49 -20.89
C LYS A 222 16.60 10.52 -19.88
N ILE A 223 17.36 9.51 -19.46
CA ILE A 223 16.92 8.55 -18.44
C ILE A 223 16.69 9.27 -17.11
N ILE A 224 17.64 10.12 -16.69
CA ILE A 224 17.51 10.93 -15.46
C ILE A 224 16.29 11.85 -15.55
N LYS A 225 16.10 12.56 -16.67
CA LYS A 225 14.95 13.45 -16.87
C LYS A 225 13.61 12.71 -16.75
N PHE A 226 13.52 11.48 -17.25
CA PHE A 226 12.34 10.64 -17.09
C PHE A 226 12.08 10.30 -15.62
N LEU A 227 13.10 9.85 -14.89
CA LEU A 227 12.99 9.51 -13.47
C LEU A 227 12.61 10.73 -12.63
N ASP A 228 13.22 11.88 -12.88
CA ASP A 228 12.89 13.14 -12.20
C ASP A 228 11.45 13.57 -12.46
N LEU A 229 10.97 13.43 -13.70
CA LEU A 229 9.59 13.75 -14.04
C LEU A 229 8.61 12.83 -13.30
N VAL A 230 8.91 11.53 -13.22
CA VAL A 230 8.09 10.56 -12.49
C VAL A 230 8.11 10.86 -10.99
N LYS A 231 9.25 11.19 -10.39
CA LYS A 231 9.34 11.60 -8.98
C LYS A 231 8.54 12.85 -8.71
N LYS A 232 8.64 13.87 -9.57
CA LYS A 232 7.85 15.10 -9.45
C LYS A 232 6.35 14.81 -9.55
N ALA A 233 5.94 13.99 -10.52
CA ALA A 233 4.55 13.58 -10.68
C ALA A 233 4.05 12.77 -9.48
N ALA A 234 4.86 11.85 -8.95
CA ALA A 234 4.52 11.09 -7.75
C ALA A 234 4.41 12.02 -6.53
N ALA A 235 5.31 12.99 -6.37
CA ALA A 235 5.27 13.94 -5.25
C ALA A 235 4.00 14.80 -5.21
N SER A 236 3.47 15.19 -6.38
CA SER A 236 2.28 16.03 -6.47
C SER A 236 0.97 15.24 -6.42
N ASN A 237 0.97 14.01 -6.93
CA ASN A 237 -0.23 13.17 -6.98
C ASN A 237 -0.37 12.26 -5.75
N VAL A 238 0.72 11.69 -5.25
CA VAL A 238 0.72 10.82 -4.06
C VAL A 238 0.81 11.68 -2.80
N GLN A 239 -0.35 11.96 -2.22
CA GLN A 239 -0.45 12.60 -0.92
C GLN A 239 -0.68 11.52 0.13
N THR A 240 0.10 11.56 1.21
CA THR A 240 -0.19 10.76 2.40
C THR A 240 -1.48 11.27 2.99
N SER A 241 -2.54 10.46 2.92
CA SER A 241 -3.73 10.71 3.69
C SER A 241 -3.39 10.45 5.16
N GLN A 242 -3.50 11.47 6.00
CA GLN A 242 -3.80 11.19 7.39
C GLN A 242 -5.21 10.61 7.41
N LEU A 243 -5.41 9.51 8.12
CA LEU A 243 -6.75 8.98 8.39
C LEU A 243 -7.46 9.95 9.32
N THR A 244 -7.94 11.06 8.76
CA THR A 244 -8.76 12.02 9.48
C THR A 244 -10.20 11.56 9.42
N SER A 245 -10.87 11.54 10.57
CA SER A 245 -12.33 11.50 10.59
C SER A 245 -12.85 12.66 9.71
N PRO A 246 -13.84 12.42 8.82
CA PRO A 246 -14.42 13.49 8.03
C PRO A 246 -14.95 14.58 8.97
N SER A 247 -14.84 15.84 8.56
CA SER A 247 -15.28 17.02 9.35
C SER A 247 -16.81 17.16 9.46
N ASP A 248 -17.54 16.09 9.17
CA ASP A 248 -18.99 16.08 9.15
C ASP A 248 -19.52 15.69 10.52
N GLU A 249 -20.52 16.40 11.03
CA GLU A 249 -21.12 16.18 12.37
C GLU A 249 -21.52 14.71 12.59
N GLU A 250 -21.95 14.00 11.54
CA GLU A 250 -22.33 12.59 11.60
C GLU A 250 -21.14 11.65 11.97
N SER A 251 -19.92 12.04 11.57
CA SER A 251 -18.70 11.30 11.87
C SER A 251 -18.24 11.49 13.31
N ASP A 252 -18.29 12.72 13.80
CA ASP A 252 -17.95 13.03 15.20
C ASP A 252 -18.90 12.31 16.16
N GLU A 253 -20.20 12.30 15.84
CA GLU A 253 -21.18 11.55 16.63
C GLU A 253 -20.93 10.03 16.58
N ARG A 254 -20.52 9.50 15.42
CA ARG A 254 -20.20 8.08 15.26
C ARG A 254 -18.97 7.69 16.07
N GLU A 255 -17.91 8.48 16.02
CA GLU A 255 -16.68 8.27 16.77
C GLU A 255 -16.95 8.29 18.29
N GLN A 256 -17.75 9.26 18.76
CA GLN A 256 -18.15 9.32 20.17
C GLN A 256 -18.95 8.09 20.61
N ARG A 257 -19.88 7.59 19.78
CA ARG A 257 -20.63 6.36 20.08
C ARG A 257 -19.72 5.15 20.19
N ILE A 258 -18.76 5.02 19.27
CA ILE A 258 -17.77 3.94 19.27
C ILE A 258 -16.95 3.99 20.56
N ASN A 259 -16.33 5.13 20.87
CA ASN A 259 -15.48 5.29 22.05
C ASN A 259 -16.23 4.97 23.36
N LYS A 260 -17.48 5.44 23.48
CA LYS A 260 -18.32 5.13 24.64
C LYS A 260 -18.58 3.64 24.83
N VAL A 261 -18.76 2.88 23.73
CA VAL A 261 -18.95 1.43 23.80
C VAL A 261 -17.63 0.72 24.12
N ILE A 262 -16.52 1.18 23.56
CA ILE A 262 -15.18 0.64 23.87
C ILE A 262 -14.89 0.74 25.37
N ASP A 263 -15.12 1.92 25.96
CA ASP A 263 -14.90 2.15 27.40
C ASP A 263 -15.74 1.19 28.27
N LYS A 264 -17.04 1.06 27.94
CA LYS A 264 -17.93 0.10 28.63
C LYS A 264 -17.45 -1.35 28.49
N LEU A 265 -16.96 -1.73 27.31
CA LEU A 265 -16.46 -3.08 27.06
C LEU A 265 -15.19 -3.37 27.86
N ARG A 266 -14.27 -2.39 27.97
CA ARG A 266 -13.04 -2.50 28.76
C ARG A 266 -13.32 -2.63 30.26
N GLU A 267 -14.26 -1.84 30.77
CA GLU A 267 -14.69 -1.93 32.17
C GLU A 267 -15.30 -3.31 32.48
N LYS A 268 -16.12 -3.82 31.57
CA LYS A 268 -16.84 -5.09 31.76
C LYS A 268 -15.98 -6.33 31.50
N TYR A 269 -15.01 -6.25 30.60
CA TYR A 269 -14.14 -7.35 30.20
C TYR A 269 -12.67 -6.90 30.23
N PRO A 270 -12.10 -6.64 31.42
CA PRO A 270 -10.71 -6.21 31.54
C PRO A 270 -9.76 -7.26 30.95
N GLU A 271 -8.77 -6.81 30.20
CA GLU A 271 -7.70 -7.66 29.71
C GLU A 271 -6.90 -8.21 30.91
N LYS A 272 -6.71 -9.54 30.94
CA LYS A 272 -5.80 -10.20 31.89
C LYS A 272 -4.45 -10.43 31.25
#